data_AF-A0A4R8GPT7-F1
#
_entry.id   AF-A0A4R8GPT7-F1
#
_cell.length_a   1.000
_cell.length_b   1.000
_cell.length_c   1.000
_cell.angle_alpha   90.00
_cell.angle_beta   90.00
_cell.angle_gamma   90.00
#
_symmetry.space_group_name_H-M   'P 1'
#
loop_
_entity.id
_entity.type
_entity.pdbx_description
1 polymer ?
#
loop_
_entity_poly.entity_id
_entity_poly.type
_entity_poly.pdbx_seq_one_letter_code
_entity_poly.pdbx_strand_id
1 'polypeptide(L)'
;MVTRVELGFLVQGIVFLGWIVSGGILKNTSDNITCFFGFVIAGLFCFISGKLLNKKGKVLIDKETEEEIIVKTKYTFLFINVEYWGYILPIIGVGALFVL
;
A
#
# COMPACT_ATOMS: atom_id res chain seq x y z
N MET A 1 15.52 10.54 6.77
CA MET A 1 14.98 9.60 7.76
C MET A 1 13.47 9.83 7.87
N VAL A 2 12.72 9.55 6.79
CA VAL A 2 11.24 9.60 6.82
C VAL A 2 10.83 8.35 7.58
N THR A 3 10.36 8.55 8.79
CA THR A 3 10.32 7.56 9.86
C THR A 3 9.24 6.52 9.58
N ARG A 4 9.53 5.26 9.94
CA ARG A 4 8.69 4.06 9.72
C ARG A 4 7.24 4.19 10.19
N VAL A 5 6.92 5.21 10.99
CA VAL A 5 5.60 5.50 11.58
C VAL A 5 4.67 6.19 10.57
N GLU A 6 5.17 7.09 9.73
CA GLU A 6 4.35 7.85 8.76
C GLU A 6 3.77 6.93 7.66
N LEU A 7 4.48 5.84 7.34
CA LEU A 7 4.05 4.91 6.30
C LEU A 7 2.88 4.02 6.74
N GLY A 8 2.80 3.70 8.04
CA GLY A 8 1.69 2.93 8.58
C GLY A 8 0.39 3.69 8.62
N PHE A 9 0.48 4.98 8.93
CA PHE A 9 -0.64 5.90 8.80
C PHE A 9 -1.13 5.99 7.34
N LEU A 10 -0.22 5.97 6.38
CA LEU A 10 -0.54 5.96 4.95
C LEU A 10 -1.31 4.71 4.52
N VAL A 11 -0.87 3.52 4.96
CA VAL A 11 -1.58 2.26 4.65
C VAL A 11 -2.97 2.25 5.28
N GLN A 12 -3.12 2.68 6.53
CA GLN A 12 -4.43 2.81 7.17
C GLN A 12 -5.32 3.83 6.43
N GLY A 13 -4.77 4.96 6.00
CA GLY A 13 -5.49 5.94 5.18
C GLY A 13 -5.95 5.37 3.84
N ILE A 14 -5.12 4.57 3.17
CA ILE A 14 -5.48 3.90 1.91
C ILE A 14 -6.58 2.87 2.12
N VAL A 15 -6.53 2.08 3.19
CA VAL A 15 -7.57 1.11 3.52
C VAL A 15 -8.90 1.82 3.83
N PHE A 16 -8.85 2.91 4.61
CA PHE A 16 -10.03 3.74 4.87
C PHE A 16 -10.63 4.32 3.60
N LEU A 17 -9.80 4.84 2.69
CA LEU A 17 -10.25 5.33 1.38
C LEU A 17 -10.88 4.21 0.54
N GLY A 18 -10.28 3.02 0.52
CA GLY A 18 -10.85 1.87 -0.19
C GLY A 18 -12.24 1.51 0.33
N TRP A 19 -12.46 1.61 1.64
CA TRP A 19 -13.76 1.33 2.26
C TRP A 19 -14.81 2.41 1.93
N ILE A 20 -14.45 3.70 1.98
CA ILE A 20 -15.33 4.81 1.60
C ILE A 20 -15.72 4.71 0.12
N VAL A 21 -14.74 4.46 -0.75
CA VAL A 21 -14.97 4.33 -2.20
C VAL A 21 -15.84 3.12 -2.51
N SER A 22 -15.56 1.96 -1.91
CA SER A 22 -16.37 0.74 -2.09
C SER A 22 -17.80 0.93 -1.59
N GLY A 23 -18.00 1.48 -0.39
CA GLY A 23 -19.32 1.73 0.18
C GLY A 23 -20.14 2.79 -0.57
N GLY A 24 -19.47 3.75 -1.22
CA GLY A 24 -20.12 4.72 -2.10
C GLY A 24 -20.59 4.13 -3.43
N ILE A 25 -19.79 3.23 -4.02
CA ILE A 25 -20.06 2.60 -5.32
C ILE A 25 -21.06 1.45 -5.18
N LEU A 26 -20.97 0.64 -4.12
CA LEU A 26 -21.71 -0.60 -3.91
C LEU A 26 -22.85 -0.45 -2.88
N LYS A 27 -23.53 0.70 -2.87
CA LYS A 27 -24.59 1.05 -1.89
C LYS A 27 -25.76 0.06 -1.76
N ASN A 28 -25.91 -0.88 -2.68
CA ASN A 28 -27.07 -1.78 -2.78
C ASN A 28 -26.67 -3.26 -2.91
N THR A 29 -25.44 -3.58 -2.51
CA THR A 29 -24.84 -4.91 -2.59
C THR A 29 -24.60 -5.47 -1.19
N SER A 30 -24.62 -6.79 -1.03
CA SER A 30 -24.33 -7.46 0.24
C SER A 30 -23.02 -6.96 0.87
N ASP A 31 -23.01 -6.79 2.19
CA ASP A 31 -21.88 -6.27 2.96
C ASP A 31 -20.57 -7.03 2.69
N ASN A 32 -20.66 -8.34 2.39
CA ASN A 32 -19.51 -9.22 2.15
C ASN A 32 -18.79 -8.87 0.84
N ILE A 33 -19.55 -8.58 -0.22
CA ILE A 33 -19.01 -8.15 -1.52
C ILE A 33 -18.45 -6.74 -1.40
N THR A 34 -19.12 -5.84 -0.66
CA THR A 34 -18.62 -4.49 -0.43
C THR A 34 -17.29 -4.49 0.33
N CYS A 35 -17.13 -5.39 1.32
CA CYS A 35 -15.87 -5.61 2.02
C CYS A 35 -14.77 -6.13 1.07
N PHE A 36 -15.08 -7.13 0.25
CA PHE A 36 -14.13 -7.66 -0.74
C PHE A 36 -13.58 -6.58 -1.67
N PHE A 37 -14.47 -5.82 -2.30
CA PHE A 37 -14.07 -4.74 -3.20
C PHE A 37 -13.29 -3.63 -2.47
N GLY A 38 -13.62 -3.35 -1.21
CA GLY A 38 -12.85 -2.43 -0.38
C GLY A 38 -11.40 -2.86 -0.21
N PHE A 39 -11.16 -4.14 0.09
CA PHE A 39 -9.81 -4.70 0.22
C PHE A 39 -9.06 -4.75 -1.11
N VAL A 40 -9.75 -5.07 -2.21
CA VAL A 40 -9.15 -5.08 -3.55
C VAL A 40 -8.71 -3.67 -3.98
N ILE A 41 -9.58 -2.66 -3.78
CA ILE A 41 -9.29 -1.26 -4.10
C ILE A 41 -8.14 -0.76 -3.23
N ALA A 42 -8.15 -1.03 -1.92
CA ALA A 42 -7.06 -0.67 -1.02
C ALA A 42 -5.73 -1.33 -1.42
N GLY A 43 -5.76 -2.61 -1.84
CA GLY A 43 -4.61 -3.31 -2.38
C GLY A 43 -4.05 -2.65 -3.64
N LEU A 44 -4.93 -2.28 -4.58
CA LEU A 44 -4.53 -1.58 -5.80
C LEU A 44 -3.84 -0.24 -5.50
N PHE A 45 -4.38 0.54 -4.56
CA PHE A 45 -3.76 1.78 -4.11
C PHE A 45 -2.41 1.56 -3.42
N CYS A 46 -2.26 0.50 -2.61
CA CYS A 46 -0.97 0.13 -2.02
C CYS A 46 0.06 -0.24 -3.09
N PHE A 47 -0.35 -0.99 -4.12
CA PHE A 47 0.54 -1.36 -5.22
C PHE A 47 1.02 -0.13 -6.00
N ILE A 48 0.11 0.78 -6.37
CA ILE A 48 0.45 2.01 -7.09
C ILE A 48 1.34 2.91 -6.22
N SER A 49 0.99 3.11 -4.95
CA SER A 49 1.74 3.94 -4.02
C SER A 49 3.14 3.37 -3.78
N GLY A 50 3.23 2.06 -3.54
CA GLY A 50 4.50 1.34 -3.37
C GLY A 50 5.40 1.49 -4.59
N LYS A 51 4.86 1.28 -5.79
CA LYS A 51 5.61 1.42 -7.06
C LYS A 51 6.07 2.86 -7.31
N LEU A 52 5.25 3.85 -6.95
CA LEU A 52 5.58 5.27 -7.09
C LEU A 52 6.67 5.71 -6.09
N LEU A 53 6.57 5.23 -4.85
CA LEU A 53 7.50 5.53 -3.76
C LEU A 53 8.86 4.83 -3.98
N ASN A 54 8.86 3.55 -4.38
CA ASN A 54 10.09 2.79 -4.64
C ASN A 54 10.80 3.17 -5.95
N LYS A 55 10.12 3.83 -6.90
CA LYS A 55 10.76 4.35 -8.13
C LYS A 55 11.77 5.48 -7.84
N LYS A 56 11.63 6.20 -6.73
CA LYS A 56 12.53 7.30 -6.35
C LYS A 56 13.76 6.77 -5.61
N GLY A 57 14.62 6.03 -6.30
CA GLY A 57 16.00 5.85 -5.86
C GLY A 57 16.71 7.20 -5.96
N LYS A 58 17.18 7.75 -4.84
CA LYS A 58 17.92 9.01 -4.85
C LYS A 58 19.37 8.63 -5.12
N VAL A 59 19.89 8.97 -6.29
CA VAL A 59 21.33 8.89 -6.53
C VAL A 59 21.95 10.00 -5.69
N LEU A 60 22.70 9.60 -4.67
CA LEU A 60 23.46 10.52 -3.83
C LEU A 60 24.93 10.28 -4.19
N ILE A 61 25.56 11.29 -4.77
CA ILE A 61 26.99 11.28 -5.02
C ILE A 61 27.65 11.58 -3.69
N ASP A 62 28.47 10.65 -3.21
CA ASP A 62 29.26 10.88 -2.01
C ASP A 62 30.38 11.88 -2.32
N LYS A 63 30.39 13.02 -1.63
CA LYS A 63 31.33 14.12 -1.91
C LYS A 63 32.75 13.81 -1.47
N GLU A 64 32.96 12.79 -0.65
CA GLU A 64 34.29 12.44 -0.13
C GLU A 64 34.98 11.35 -0.96
N THR A 65 34.23 10.46 -1.61
CA THR A 65 34.78 9.34 -2.40
C THR A 65 34.50 9.43 -3.89
N GLU A 66 33.71 10.40 -4.35
CA GLU A 66 33.20 10.52 -5.74
C GLU A 66 32.44 9.27 -6.24
N GLU A 67 32.10 8.34 -5.35
CA GLU A 67 31.35 7.13 -5.71
C GLU A 67 29.84 7.42 -5.78
N GLU A 68 29.22 6.96 -6.86
CA GLU A 68 27.77 7.03 -7.03
C GLU A 68 27.09 5.99 -6.12
N ILE A 69 26.59 6.41 -4.96
CA ILE A 69 25.84 5.53 -4.08
C ILE A 69 24.35 5.61 -4.46
N ILE A 70 23.82 4.54 -5.07
CA ILE A 70 22.40 4.43 -5.37
C ILE A 70 21.65 4.15 -4.06
N VAL A 71 21.17 5.19 -3.39
CA VAL A 71 20.32 5.05 -2.21
C VAL A 71 18.88 4.75 -2.65
N LYS A 72 18.60 3.45 -2.85
CA LYS A 72 17.22 2.96 -3.00
C LYS A 72 16.50 3.11 -1.66
N THR A 73 15.68 4.15 -1.53
CA THR A 73 14.78 4.30 -0.39
C THR A 73 13.70 3.23 -0.51
N LYS A 74 13.84 2.12 0.24
CA LYS A 74 12.82 1.07 0.31
C LYS A 74 11.77 1.45 1.35
N TYR A 75 10.58 1.77 0.87
CA TYR A 75 9.43 2.08 1.70
C TYR A 75 8.78 0.76 2.17
N THR A 76 9.00 0.42 3.45
CA THR A 76 8.54 -0.81 4.09
C THR A 76 7.50 -0.50 5.16
N PHE A 77 6.38 -1.23 5.15
CA PHE A 77 5.36 -1.24 6.20
C PHE A 77 5.35 -2.62 6.87
N LEU A 78 5.49 -2.67 8.21
CA LEU A 78 5.69 -3.91 8.98
C LEU A 78 6.81 -4.80 8.40
N PHE A 79 7.95 -4.20 8.04
CA PHE A 79 9.11 -4.87 7.42
C PHE A 79 8.86 -5.45 6.02
N ILE A 80 7.67 -5.27 5.45
CA ILE A 80 7.28 -5.74 4.11
C ILE A 80 7.15 -4.54 3.18
N ASN A 81 7.67 -4.61 1.94
CA ASN A 81 7.49 -3.50 0.99
C ASN A 81 6.00 -3.23 0.75
N VAL A 82 5.60 -1.95 0.70
CA VAL A 82 4.19 -1.55 0.49
C VAL A 82 3.58 -2.17 -0.79
N GLU A 83 4.40 -2.49 -1.77
CA GLU A 83 3.99 -3.21 -2.99
C GLU A 83 3.39 -4.60 -2.70
N TYR A 84 3.92 -5.35 -1.72
CA TYR A 84 3.39 -6.66 -1.37
C TYR A 84 2.02 -6.58 -0.69
N TRP A 85 1.74 -5.48 0.01
CA TRP A 85 0.41 -5.24 0.56
C TRP A 85 -0.67 -5.15 -0.52
N GLY A 86 -0.28 -4.80 -1.76
CA GLY A 86 -1.16 -4.86 -2.91
C GLY A 86 -1.63 -6.27 -3.30
N TYR A 87 -0.88 -7.31 -2.94
CA TYR A 87 -1.27 -8.70 -3.13
C TYR A 87 -1.87 -9.33 -1.86
N ILE A 88 -1.38 -8.93 -0.69
CA ILE A 88 -1.86 -9.43 0.60
C ILE A 88 -3.30 -9.00 0.86
N LEU A 89 -3.66 -7.75 0.58
CA LEU A 89 -5.01 -7.23 0.84
C LEU A 89 -6.11 -7.94 0.03
N PRO A 90 -5.96 -8.19 -1.30
CA PRO A 90 -6.90 -9.00 -2.05
C PRO A 90 -7.06 -10.42 -1.51
N ILE A 91 -5.97 -11.07 -1.08
CA ILE A 91 -6.01 -12.44 -0.51
C ILE A 91 -6.82 -12.44 0.79
N ILE A 92 -6.62 -11.45 1.66
CA ILE A 92 -7.43 -11.28 2.88
C ILE A 92 -8.89 -11.01 2.53
N GLY A 93 -9.14 -10.19 1.50
CA GLY A 93 -10.49 -9.94 1.00
C GLY A 93 -11.20 -11.20 0.51
N VAL A 94 -10.49 -12.09 -0.20
CA VAL A 94 -11.04 -13.40 -0.60
C VAL A 94 -11.38 -14.23 0.63
N GLY A 95 -10.52 -14.27 1.65
CA GLY A 95 -10.83 -14.94 2.91
C GLY A 95 -12.08 -14.35 3.60
N ALA A 96 -12.22 -13.03 3.58
CA ALA A 96 -13.36 -12.33 4.16
C ALA A 96 -14.68 -12.66 3.45
N LEU A 97 -14.69 -12.96 2.15
CA LEU A 97 -15.90 -13.41 1.43
C LEU A 97 -16.49 -14.71 1.96
N PHE A 98 -15.67 -15.59 2.55
CA PHE A 98 -16.10 -16.90 3.07
C PHE A 98 -16.36 -16.89 4.57
N VAL A 99 -15.91 -15.85 5.29
CA VAL A 99 -15.95 -15.77 6.75
C VAL A 99 -17.03 -14.81 7.25
N LEU A 100 -17.34 -13.75 6.50
CA LEU A 100 -18.42 -12.80 6.75
C LEU A 100 -19.68 -13.21 5.99
#